data_AF-A0A1A8GSF1-F1
#
_entry.id   AF-A0A1A8GSF1-F1
#
_cell.length_a   1.000
_cell.length_b   1.000
_cell.length_c   1.000
_cell.angle_alpha   90.00
_cell.angle_beta   90.00
_cell.angle_gamma   90.00
#
_symmetry.space_group_name_H-M   'P 1'
#
loop_
_entity.id
_entity.type
_entity.pdbx_description
1 polymer ?
#
loop_
_entity_poly.entity_id
_entity_poly.type
_entity_poly.pdbx_seq_one_letter_code
_entity_poly.pdbx_strand_id
1 'polypeptide(L)'
;STESPIDFVVTDTVAGSQSNTDTQSVQSTISRFACRIICQRTPPYTARIYAAGFDSSKNIFLGEKAAKWKTSDGQMDGLTTNGVLVMHPRNGFTQDSKPGVWREISVCGNVFTLRETRSAQQRGKMVETESQELVDGSLIDLCGATLLWRTAEGLARTPTLKHLEALRQEINAARPQCPVGFNTLAFPSMRRKDTPDEKQPWVYLQCGHVHGYHNWGNHREEREGRE
;
A
#
# COMPACT_ATOMS: atom_id res chain seq x y z
N SER A 1 -16.25 3.92 -5.59
CA SER A 1 -17.24 4.80 -6.24
C SER A 1 -16.60 6.17 -6.46
N THR A 2 -17.16 6.99 -7.35
CA THR A 2 -16.77 8.41 -7.53
C THR A 2 -17.89 9.36 -7.12
N GLU A 3 -18.90 8.85 -6.41
CA GLU A 3 -20.00 9.66 -5.87
C GLU A 3 -19.49 10.66 -4.82
N SER A 4 -20.26 11.73 -4.61
CA SER A 4 -19.90 12.83 -3.72
C SER A 4 -19.55 12.47 -2.27
N PRO A 5 -20.08 11.39 -1.63
CA PRO A 5 -19.67 11.02 -0.27
C PRO A 5 -18.25 10.43 -0.17
N ILE A 6 -17.56 10.21 -1.30
CA ILE A 6 -16.21 9.64 -1.32
C ILE A 6 -15.17 10.75 -1.31
N ASP A 7 -14.40 10.86 -0.22
CA ASP A 7 -13.29 11.80 -0.11
C ASP A 7 -12.04 11.33 -0.88
N PHE A 8 -11.80 10.02 -0.95
CA PHE A 8 -10.62 9.43 -1.58
C PHE A 8 -11.00 8.23 -2.43
N VAL A 9 -10.86 8.38 -3.76
CA VAL A 9 -11.19 7.33 -4.73
C VAL A 9 -10.01 6.37 -4.86
N VAL A 10 -10.28 5.08 -4.66
CA VAL A 10 -9.30 3.99 -4.79
C VAL A 10 -9.83 2.94 -5.76
N THR A 11 -8.96 2.44 -6.63
CA THR A 11 -9.22 1.32 -7.55
C THR A 11 -8.27 0.18 -7.26
N ASP A 12 -8.58 -1.02 -7.75
CA ASP A 12 -7.74 -2.21 -7.59
C ASP A 12 -6.31 -1.94 -8.08
N THR A 13 -5.33 -2.47 -7.34
CA THR A 13 -3.92 -2.33 -7.70
C THR A 13 -3.62 -3.23 -8.89
N VAL A 14 -3.19 -2.63 -10.01
CA VAL A 14 -2.80 -3.38 -11.22
C VAL A 14 -1.33 -3.78 -11.11
N ALA A 15 -1.03 -5.08 -11.23
CA ALA A 15 0.35 -5.56 -11.28
C ALA A 15 1.05 -5.04 -12.55
N GLY A 16 2.26 -4.49 -12.40
CA GLY A 16 2.97 -3.73 -13.44
C GLY A 16 3.35 -4.46 -14.73
N SER A 17 2.97 -5.73 -14.91
CA SER A 17 3.30 -6.54 -16.10
C SER A 17 2.16 -6.67 -17.12
N GLN A 18 0.97 -6.09 -16.88
CA GLN A 18 -0.20 -6.25 -17.75
C GLN A 18 -0.67 -4.93 -18.37
N SER A 19 0.24 -4.02 -18.72
CA SER A 19 -0.14 -2.70 -19.21
C SER A 19 -0.64 -2.67 -20.66
N ASN A 20 -0.64 -3.79 -21.41
CA ASN A 20 -1.14 -3.85 -22.79
C ASN A 20 -1.45 -5.30 -23.19
N THR A 21 -2.68 -5.76 -23.00
CA THR A 21 -3.43 -6.72 -23.86
C THR A 21 -4.71 -7.13 -23.13
N ASP A 22 -5.86 -6.89 -23.76
CA ASP A 22 -7.18 -7.42 -23.43
C ASP A 22 -7.65 -7.28 -21.97
N THR A 23 -8.14 -6.09 -21.64
CA THR A 23 -8.94 -5.86 -20.44
C THR A 23 -10.27 -6.62 -20.55
N GLN A 24 -10.26 -7.92 -20.26
CA GLN A 24 -11.42 -8.53 -19.63
C GLN A 24 -11.82 -7.64 -18.46
N SER A 25 -13.09 -7.29 -18.35
CA SER A 25 -13.62 -6.45 -17.29
C SER A 25 -13.33 -7.09 -15.92
N VAL A 26 -12.17 -6.79 -15.34
CA VAL A 26 -11.81 -7.26 -14.01
C VAL A 26 -12.81 -6.61 -13.05
N GLN A 27 -13.69 -7.43 -12.51
CA GLN A 27 -14.67 -6.97 -11.55
C GLN A 27 -13.92 -6.56 -10.27
N SER A 28 -13.97 -5.27 -9.95
CA SER A 28 -13.34 -4.72 -8.75
C SER A 28 -13.84 -5.44 -7.50
N THR A 29 -12.92 -5.83 -6.63
CA THR A 29 -13.26 -6.42 -5.33
C THR A 29 -13.36 -5.38 -4.21
N ILE A 30 -13.00 -4.12 -4.50
CA ILE A 30 -13.11 -3.00 -3.57
C ILE A 30 -14.57 -2.57 -3.46
N SER A 31 -15.05 -2.47 -2.22
CA SER A 31 -16.41 -1.99 -1.95
C SER A 31 -16.58 -0.53 -2.39
N ARG A 32 -17.74 -0.19 -2.98
CA ARG A 32 -18.03 1.17 -3.46
C ARG A 32 -17.82 2.25 -2.40
N PHE A 33 -18.23 1.95 -1.17
CA PHE A 33 -18.06 2.74 0.06
C PHE A 33 -17.33 1.86 1.08
N ALA A 34 -16.00 1.79 0.99
CA ALA A 34 -15.23 0.72 1.63
C ALA A 34 -15.06 0.88 3.15
N CYS A 35 -14.64 2.06 3.60
CA CYS A 35 -14.38 2.34 5.00
C CYS A 35 -14.57 3.84 5.31
N ARG A 36 -14.57 4.17 6.59
CA ARG A 36 -14.51 5.54 7.12
C ARG A 36 -13.29 5.67 8.00
N ILE A 37 -12.57 6.78 7.88
CA ILE A 37 -11.53 7.19 8.83
C ILE A 37 -12.05 8.44 9.55
N ILE A 38 -12.20 8.36 10.86
CA ILE A 38 -12.70 9.45 11.70
C ILE A 38 -11.57 9.95 12.57
N CYS A 39 -11.18 11.20 12.36
CA CYS A 39 -10.16 11.88 13.14
C CYS A 39 -10.80 12.81 14.18
N GLN A 40 -10.28 12.78 15.41
CA GLN A 40 -10.64 13.80 16.41
C GLN A 40 -10.21 15.18 15.91
N ARG A 41 -11.05 16.19 16.15
CA ARG A 41 -10.78 17.58 15.75
C ARG A 41 -9.93 18.35 16.76
N THR A 42 -9.67 17.75 17.92
CA THR A 42 -8.88 18.30 19.01
C THR A 42 -7.71 17.37 19.30
N PRO A 43 -6.59 17.88 19.85
CA PRO A 43 -5.49 17.05 20.31
C PRO A 43 -6.00 15.89 21.20
N PRO A 44 -5.46 14.67 21.04
CA PRO A 44 -4.30 14.30 20.23
C PRO A 44 -4.60 13.98 18.75
N TYR A 45 -5.79 14.33 18.24
CA TYR A 45 -6.22 14.09 16.85
C TYR A 45 -6.25 12.61 16.45
N THR A 46 -6.55 11.73 17.40
CA THR A 46 -6.63 10.28 17.18
C THR A 46 -7.52 9.95 15.97
N ALA A 47 -7.00 9.09 15.08
CA ALA A 47 -7.72 8.58 13.92
C ALA A 47 -8.22 7.15 14.19
N ARG A 48 -9.48 6.87 13.84
CA ARG A 48 -10.12 5.57 13.99
C ARG A 48 -10.73 5.11 12.68
N ILE A 49 -10.60 3.83 12.37
CA ILE A 49 -11.20 3.24 11.17
C ILE A 49 -12.50 2.49 11.48
N TYR A 50 -13.43 2.51 10.54
CA TYR A 50 -14.68 1.75 10.58
C TYR A 50 -14.93 1.14 9.21
N ALA A 51 -15.45 -0.09 9.17
CA ALA A 51 -15.86 -0.67 7.90
C ALA A 51 -17.13 0.00 7.34
N ALA A 52 -17.27 -0.08 6.02
CA ALA A 52 -18.28 0.58 5.21
C ALA A 52 -18.22 2.12 5.27
N GLY A 53 -18.74 2.75 4.21
CA GLY A 53 -19.01 4.18 4.16
C GLY A 53 -20.49 4.46 3.93
N PHE A 54 -20.90 5.69 4.23
CA PHE A 54 -22.26 6.16 3.94
C PHE A 54 -22.40 6.43 2.45
N ASP A 55 -23.51 6.00 1.87
CA ASP A 55 -23.88 6.34 0.51
C ASP A 55 -24.45 7.77 0.41
N SER A 56 -24.87 8.16 -0.80
CA SER A 56 -25.47 9.47 -1.08
C SER A 56 -26.77 9.72 -0.30
N SER A 57 -27.41 8.67 0.21
CA SER A 57 -28.59 8.73 1.08
C SER A 57 -28.24 8.71 2.57
N LYS A 58 -26.96 8.83 2.92
CA LYS A 58 -26.44 8.79 4.31
C LYS A 58 -26.71 7.45 5.02
N ASN A 59 -26.80 6.36 4.26
CA ASN A 59 -27.05 5.02 4.78
C ASN A 59 -25.84 4.11 4.58
N ILE A 60 -25.69 3.12 5.46
CA ILE A 60 -24.77 1.99 5.27
C ILE A 60 -25.61 0.78 4.87
N PHE A 61 -25.44 0.33 3.63
CA PHE A 61 -26.04 -0.90 3.16
C PHE A 61 -25.05 -2.07 3.26
N LEU A 62 -25.40 -3.07 4.06
CA LEU A 62 -24.68 -4.33 4.12
C LEU A 62 -25.42 -5.35 3.26
N GLY A 63 -24.75 -5.87 2.23
CA GLY A 63 -25.34 -6.87 1.31
C GLY A 63 -25.85 -8.13 2.01
N GLU A 64 -26.70 -8.89 1.36
CA GLU A 64 -27.40 -10.05 1.97
C GLU A 64 -26.44 -11.07 2.60
N LYS A 65 -25.27 -11.29 1.97
CA LYS A 65 -24.24 -12.22 2.46
C LYS A 65 -23.34 -11.64 3.57
N ALA A 66 -23.49 -10.37 3.92
CA ALA A 66 -22.68 -9.75 4.96
C ALA A 66 -23.12 -10.22 6.36
N ALA A 67 -22.15 -10.57 7.20
CA ALA A 67 -22.39 -10.92 8.59
C ALA A 67 -22.99 -9.72 9.35
N LYS A 68 -24.11 -9.95 10.03
CA LYS A 68 -24.85 -8.95 10.81
C LYS A 68 -25.30 -9.59 12.11
N TRP A 69 -25.21 -8.88 13.22
CA TRP A 69 -25.64 -9.37 14.53
C TRP A 69 -26.08 -8.23 15.43
N LYS A 70 -26.83 -8.59 16.48
CA LYS A 70 -27.17 -7.68 17.57
C LYS A 70 -26.06 -7.75 18.62
N THR A 71 -25.54 -6.61 19.05
CA THR A 71 -24.56 -6.50 20.15
C THR A 71 -25.25 -6.61 21.51
N SER A 72 -24.48 -6.77 22.58
CA SER A 72 -24.99 -6.96 23.95
C SER A 72 -25.79 -5.75 24.47
N ASP A 73 -25.47 -4.55 24.01
CA ASP A 73 -26.18 -3.30 24.26
C ASP A 73 -27.43 -3.12 23.39
N GLY A 74 -27.74 -4.09 22.54
CA GLY A 74 -28.90 -4.13 21.68
C GLY A 74 -28.77 -3.36 20.36
N GLN A 75 -27.60 -2.78 20.07
CA GLN A 75 -27.32 -2.17 18.77
C GLN A 75 -27.08 -3.23 17.68
N MET A 76 -27.08 -2.81 16.41
CA MET A 76 -26.72 -3.67 15.29
C MET A 76 -25.29 -3.37 14.86
N ASP A 77 -24.49 -4.42 14.65
CA ASP A 77 -23.17 -4.35 14.03
C ASP A 77 -23.08 -5.37 12.89
N GLY A 78 -22.05 -5.23 12.06
CA GLY A 78 -21.82 -6.13 10.95
C GLY A 78 -20.45 -5.97 10.32
N LEU A 79 -20.13 -6.90 9.43
CA LEU A 79 -18.94 -6.87 8.59
C LEU A 79 -19.36 -6.64 7.13
N THR A 80 -18.58 -5.88 6.36
CA THR A 80 -18.80 -5.79 4.90
C THR A 80 -18.57 -7.14 4.25
N THR A 81 -19.11 -7.39 3.05
CA THR A 81 -19.01 -8.70 2.39
C THR A 81 -17.56 -9.20 2.33
N ASN A 82 -16.63 -8.37 1.86
CA ASN A 82 -15.22 -8.74 1.70
C ASN A 82 -14.33 -8.34 2.89
N GLY A 83 -14.85 -7.58 3.85
CA GLY A 83 -14.10 -7.13 5.03
C GLY A 83 -13.13 -5.98 4.75
N VAL A 84 -12.92 -5.15 5.76
CA VAL A 84 -11.84 -4.15 5.83
C VAL A 84 -10.83 -4.68 6.85
N LEU A 85 -9.61 -4.95 6.40
CA LEU A 85 -8.58 -5.51 7.27
C LEU A 85 -7.56 -4.44 7.66
N VAL A 86 -7.08 -4.50 8.88
CA VAL A 86 -6.03 -3.63 9.40
C VAL A 86 -4.92 -4.44 10.04
N MET A 87 -3.67 -4.03 9.78
CA MET A 87 -2.50 -4.56 10.47
C MET A 87 -1.69 -3.39 11.02
N HIS A 88 -1.44 -3.41 12.32
CA HIS A 88 -0.52 -2.48 12.97
C HIS A 88 0.89 -3.09 13.01
N PRO A 89 1.95 -2.37 12.62
CA PRO A 89 3.31 -2.88 12.75
C PRO A 89 3.67 -3.03 14.23
N ARG A 90 4.32 -4.15 14.58
CA ARG A 90 4.94 -4.31 15.89
C ARG A 90 6.21 -3.47 15.94
N ASN A 91 6.49 -2.88 17.10
CA ASN A 91 7.59 -1.94 17.34
C ASN A 91 7.45 -0.60 16.60
N GLY A 92 6.21 -0.22 16.24
CA GLY A 92 5.92 1.01 15.50
C GLY A 92 6.45 0.98 14.07
N PHE A 93 6.38 2.12 13.37
CA PHE A 93 6.92 2.25 12.01
C PHE A 93 8.36 2.76 12.04
N THR A 94 9.28 1.83 12.32
CA THR A 94 10.72 2.06 12.47
C THR A 94 11.53 1.05 11.65
N GLN A 95 12.87 1.10 11.71
CA GLN A 95 13.73 0.11 11.04
C GLN A 95 13.53 -1.31 11.61
N ASP A 96 13.13 -1.42 12.88
CA ASP A 96 12.88 -2.70 13.57
C ASP A 96 11.42 -3.17 13.48
N SER A 97 10.65 -2.55 12.57
CA SER A 97 9.24 -2.90 12.34
C SER A 97 9.11 -4.39 12.02
N LYS A 98 8.20 -5.06 12.70
CA LYS A 98 7.77 -6.41 12.32
C LYS A 98 6.30 -6.40 11.92
N PRO A 99 5.87 -7.25 10.97
CA PRO A 99 4.46 -7.35 10.63
C PRO A 99 3.65 -7.73 11.89
N GLY A 100 2.53 -7.06 12.08
CA GLY A 100 1.55 -7.42 13.09
C GLY A 100 0.63 -8.53 12.63
N VAL A 101 -0.50 -8.67 13.32
CA VAL A 101 -1.57 -9.59 12.94
C VAL A 101 -2.64 -8.79 12.22
N TRP A 102 -3.14 -9.32 11.11
CA TRP A 102 -4.29 -8.74 10.43
C TRP A 102 -5.57 -8.96 11.26
N ARG A 103 -6.34 -7.90 11.42
CA ARG A 103 -7.65 -7.91 12.06
C ARG A 103 -8.70 -7.40 11.10
N GLU A 104 -9.92 -7.87 11.29
CA GLU A 104 -11.07 -7.36 10.56
C GLU A 104 -11.81 -6.33 11.43
N ILE A 105 -12.12 -5.18 10.83
CA ILE A 105 -12.84 -4.09 11.50
C ILE A 105 -14.32 -4.14 11.13
N SER A 106 -15.20 -3.99 12.13
CA SER A 106 -16.65 -3.95 11.90
C SER A 106 -17.16 -2.56 11.52
N VAL A 107 -18.44 -2.49 11.15
CA VAL A 107 -19.13 -1.22 10.85
C VAL A 107 -19.17 -0.30 12.07
N CYS A 108 -19.30 -0.86 13.28
CA CYS A 108 -19.25 -0.11 14.54
C CYS A 108 -17.83 0.03 15.11
N GLY A 109 -16.79 -0.50 14.42
CA GLY A 109 -15.39 -0.34 14.83
C GLY A 109 -14.91 -1.37 15.86
N ASN A 110 -15.64 -2.47 16.04
CA ASN A 110 -15.16 -3.61 16.82
C ASN A 110 -14.09 -4.38 16.04
N VAL A 111 -13.13 -4.97 16.77
CA VAL A 111 -11.99 -5.70 16.20
C VAL A 111 -12.25 -7.20 16.26
N PHE A 112 -12.06 -7.88 15.14
CA PHE A 112 -12.21 -9.33 15.02
C PHE A 112 -10.93 -9.98 14.47
N THR A 113 -10.71 -11.24 14.83
CA THR A 113 -9.78 -12.09 14.09
C THR A 113 -10.26 -12.23 12.64
N LEU A 114 -9.37 -12.63 11.74
CA LEU A 114 -9.76 -12.99 10.39
C LEU A 114 -10.81 -14.09 10.39
N ARG A 115 -11.65 -14.07 9.36
CA ARG A 115 -12.51 -15.19 8.97
C ARG A 115 -11.65 -16.35 8.46
N GLU A 116 -12.24 -17.53 8.35
CA GLU A 116 -11.54 -18.71 7.80
C GLU A 116 -11.06 -18.46 6.36
N THR A 117 -11.90 -17.86 5.52
CA THR A 117 -11.56 -17.40 4.18
C THR A 117 -12.08 -15.98 3.96
N ARG A 118 -11.42 -15.22 3.07
CA ARG A 118 -11.90 -13.89 2.69
C ARG A 118 -13.34 -14.02 2.17
N SER A 119 -14.21 -13.13 2.63
CA SER A 119 -15.64 -13.09 2.27
C SER A 119 -16.53 -14.22 2.83
N ALA A 120 -16.00 -15.11 3.68
CA ALA A 120 -16.83 -16.08 4.41
C ALA A 120 -17.91 -15.38 5.25
N GLN A 121 -19.11 -15.95 5.37
CA GLN A 121 -20.18 -15.34 6.18
C GLN A 121 -19.90 -15.42 7.69
N GLN A 122 -19.13 -16.42 8.11
CA GLN A 122 -18.78 -16.61 9.50
C GLN A 122 -17.75 -15.57 9.93
N ARG A 123 -18.15 -14.69 10.86
CA ARG A 123 -17.23 -13.73 11.50
C ARG A 123 -16.17 -14.45 12.32
N GLY A 124 -15.00 -13.83 12.44
CA GLY A 124 -13.96 -14.24 13.38
C GLY A 124 -14.37 -14.03 14.85
N LYS A 125 -13.43 -14.29 15.76
CA LYS A 125 -13.61 -14.04 17.20
C LYS A 125 -13.37 -12.57 17.49
N MET A 126 -14.18 -11.97 18.36
CA MET A 126 -13.95 -10.59 18.82
C MET A 126 -12.66 -10.53 19.64
N VAL A 127 -11.90 -9.44 19.47
CA VAL A 127 -10.62 -9.20 20.16
C VAL A 127 -10.76 -7.92 20.98
N GLU A 128 -11.28 -8.03 22.19
CA GLU A 128 -11.57 -6.90 23.08
C GLU A 128 -10.33 -6.13 23.54
N THR A 129 -9.16 -6.76 23.48
CA THR A 129 -7.88 -6.18 23.88
C THR A 129 -7.27 -5.27 22.82
N GLU A 130 -7.84 -5.24 21.61
CA GLU A 130 -7.35 -4.43 20.48
C GLU A 130 -8.38 -3.37 20.10
N SER A 131 -7.95 -2.33 19.40
CA SER A 131 -8.80 -1.21 18.99
C SER A 131 -8.64 -0.89 17.51
N GLN A 132 -9.61 -0.16 16.98
CA GLN A 132 -9.65 0.36 15.61
C GLN A 132 -8.87 1.67 15.41
N GLU A 133 -8.06 2.06 16.41
CA GLU A 133 -7.22 3.26 16.35
C GLU A 133 -6.05 3.05 15.39
N LEU A 134 -5.90 3.95 14.42
CA LEU A 134 -4.83 3.88 13.43
C LEU A 134 -3.55 4.49 13.99
N VAL A 135 -2.52 3.66 14.14
CA VAL A 135 -1.15 4.08 14.52
C VAL A 135 -0.27 4.31 13.30
N ASP A 136 0.81 5.09 13.43
CA ASP A 136 1.76 5.33 12.34
C ASP A 136 2.24 4.01 11.73
N GLY A 137 2.12 3.87 10.41
CA GLY A 137 2.49 2.65 9.70
C GLY A 137 1.42 1.57 9.59
N SER A 138 0.20 1.82 10.07
CA SER A 138 -0.90 0.85 9.92
C SER A 138 -1.18 0.57 8.43
N LEU A 139 -1.31 -0.70 8.07
CA LEU A 139 -1.78 -1.11 6.75
C LEU A 139 -3.29 -1.35 6.77
N ILE A 140 -3.99 -0.89 5.74
CA ILE A 140 -5.44 -1.05 5.57
C ILE A 140 -5.69 -1.74 4.23
N ASP A 141 -6.18 -2.98 4.28
CA ASP A 141 -6.54 -3.76 3.09
C ASP A 141 -8.05 -3.62 2.80
N LEU A 142 -8.34 -3.08 1.62
CA LEU A 142 -9.69 -2.81 1.10
C LEU A 142 -10.16 -3.84 0.07
N CYS A 143 -9.55 -5.03 0.06
CA CYS A 143 -9.82 -6.15 -0.85
C CYS A 143 -9.61 -5.74 -2.31
N GLY A 144 -8.38 -5.38 -2.67
CA GLY A 144 -8.00 -4.96 -4.03
C GLY A 144 -6.94 -3.86 -4.03
N ALA A 145 -6.86 -3.10 -2.95
CA ALA A 145 -5.77 -2.17 -2.67
C ALA A 145 -5.41 -2.23 -1.18
N THR A 146 -4.14 -1.98 -0.87
CA THR A 146 -3.65 -1.79 0.49
C THR A 146 -3.15 -0.36 0.66
N LEU A 147 -3.70 0.34 1.64
CA LEU A 147 -3.30 1.70 1.99
C LEU A 147 -2.32 1.66 3.18
N LEU A 148 -1.37 2.59 3.18
CA LEU A 148 -0.51 2.87 4.33
C LEU A 148 -1.01 4.12 5.04
N TRP A 149 -1.40 3.97 6.30
CA TRP A 149 -1.69 5.12 7.16
C TRP A 149 -0.39 5.70 7.74
N ARG A 150 -0.25 7.01 7.59
CA ARG A 150 0.84 7.79 8.21
C ARG A 150 0.21 8.87 9.07
N THR A 151 0.66 8.95 10.32
CA THR A 151 0.32 10.07 11.21
C THR A 151 0.95 11.36 10.68
N ALA A 152 0.40 12.52 11.05
CA ALA A 152 0.99 13.81 10.66
C ALA A 152 2.46 13.93 11.15
N GLU A 153 2.75 13.45 12.35
CA GLU A 153 4.09 13.40 12.92
C GLU A 153 5.02 12.46 12.15
N GLY A 154 4.53 11.26 11.79
CA GLY A 154 5.25 10.32 10.94
C GLY A 154 5.52 10.92 9.55
N LEU A 155 4.54 11.58 8.94
CA LEU A 155 4.70 12.25 7.65
C LEU A 155 5.77 13.35 7.71
N ALA A 156 5.77 14.15 8.78
CA ALA A 156 6.78 15.19 8.99
C ALA A 156 8.22 14.64 9.07
N ARG A 157 8.39 13.36 9.45
CA ARG A 157 9.68 12.66 9.47
C ARG A 157 10.02 11.90 8.18
N THR A 158 9.17 11.94 7.16
CA THR A 158 9.43 11.27 5.88
C THR A 158 10.71 11.81 5.24
N PRO A 159 11.53 10.96 4.58
CA PRO A 159 12.71 11.43 3.86
C PRO A 159 12.37 12.54 2.87
N THR A 160 13.13 13.64 2.93
CA THR A 160 13.00 14.75 1.99
C THR A 160 13.90 14.52 0.78
N LEU A 161 13.65 15.23 -0.33
CA LEU A 161 14.53 15.19 -1.50
C LEU A 161 15.98 15.56 -1.15
N LYS A 162 16.17 16.51 -0.22
CA LYS A 162 17.49 16.89 0.28
C LYS A 162 18.16 15.75 1.04
N HIS A 163 17.40 15.03 1.86
CA HIS A 163 17.91 13.86 2.58
C HIS A 163 18.33 12.76 1.59
N LEU A 164 17.48 12.44 0.62
CA LEU A 164 17.77 11.43 -0.41
C LEU A 164 19.01 11.80 -1.23
N GLU A 165 19.15 13.07 -1.58
CA GLU A 165 20.33 13.57 -2.30
C GLU A 165 21.61 13.51 -1.45
N ALA A 166 21.53 13.78 -0.14
CA ALA A 166 22.67 13.64 0.77
C ALA A 166 23.11 12.17 0.89
N LEU A 167 22.18 11.23 1.06
CA LEU A 167 22.49 9.79 1.07
C LEU A 167 23.09 9.33 -0.27
N ARG A 168 22.59 9.83 -1.41
CA ARG A 168 23.18 9.57 -2.72
C ARG A 168 24.64 10.03 -2.79
N GLN A 169 24.93 11.23 -2.28
CA GLN A 169 26.29 11.77 -2.26
C GLN A 169 27.22 10.95 -1.37
N GLU A 170 26.74 10.51 -0.20
CA GLU A 170 27.46 9.62 0.70
C GLU A 170 27.80 8.28 0.03
N ILE A 171 26.83 7.67 -0.64
CA ILE A 171 27.05 6.43 -1.41
C ILE A 171 28.10 6.65 -2.51
N ASN A 172 27.99 7.74 -3.28
CA ASN A 172 28.98 8.04 -4.33
C ASN A 172 30.38 8.32 -3.76
N ALA A 173 30.47 8.96 -2.59
CA ALA A 173 31.73 9.21 -1.89
C ALA A 173 32.39 7.92 -1.42
N ALA A 174 31.61 6.88 -1.09
CA ALA A 174 32.10 5.54 -0.77
C ALA A 174 32.69 4.79 -1.99
N ARG A 175 32.57 5.34 -3.21
CA ARG A 175 33.12 4.78 -4.45
C ARG A 175 32.77 3.29 -4.65
N PRO A 176 31.49 2.92 -4.70
CA PRO A 176 31.05 1.54 -4.89
C PRO A 176 31.64 0.97 -6.18
N GLN A 177 32.17 -0.25 -6.11
CA GLN A 177 32.78 -0.91 -7.27
C GLN A 177 31.77 -1.83 -7.95
N CYS A 178 31.75 -1.80 -9.28
CA CYS A 178 31.07 -2.80 -10.09
C CYS A 178 31.81 -4.14 -9.94
N PRO A 179 31.16 -5.22 -9.47
CA PRO A 179 31.84 -6.49 -9.23
C PRO A 179 32.31 -7.20 -10.52
N VAL A 180 31.75 -6.83 -11.68
CA VAL A 180 32.08 -7.44 -12.98
C VAL A 180 32.97 -6.53 -13.83
N GLY A 181 32.59 -5.25 -13.96
CA GLY A 181 33.31 -4.28 -14.80
C GLY A 181 34.51 -3.62 -14.12
N PHE A 182 34.70 -3.83 -12.81
CA PHE A 182 35.77 -3.25 -11.99
C PHE A 182 35.90 -1.71 -12.10
N ASN A 183 34.83 -1.04 -12.49
CA ASN A 183 34.71 0.42 -12.52
C ASN A 183 33.95 0.94 -11.30
N THR A 184 34.29 2.15 -10.87
CA THR A 184 33.54 2.85 -9.81
C THR A 184 32.18 3.31 -10.34
N LEU A 185 31.11 2.88 -9.67
CA LEU A 185 29.74 3.27 -9.98
C LEU A 185 29.43 4.67 -9.44
N ALA A 186 28.59 5.40 -10.18
CA ALA A 186 28.10 6.71 -9.79
C ALA A 186 26.57 6.78 -9.93
N PHE A 187 25.87 6.84 -8.81
CA PHE A 187 24.42 7.00 -8.76
C PHE A 187 24.06 8.39 -9.26
N PRO A 188 23.26 8.54 -10.34
CA PRO A 188 22.92 9.84 -10.89
C PRO A 188 21.94 10.60 -9.99
N SER A 189 21.93 11.93 -10.08
CA SER A 189 20.88 12.72 -9.43
C SER A 189 19.53 12.47 -10.10
N MET A 190 18.42 12.83 -9.45
CA MET A 190 17.08 12.58 -9.99
C MET A 190 16.75 13.29 -11.31
N ARG A 191 17.62 14.17 -11.80
CA ARG A 191 17.49 14.73 -13.15
C ARG A 191 17.90 13.66 -14.16
N ARG A 192 16.91 13.00 -14.78
CA ARG A 192 17.14 12.01 -15.83
C ARG A 192 17.94 12.65 -16.97
N LYS A 193 19.02 11.99 -17.37
CA LYS A 193 19.64 12.12 -18.69
C LYS A 193 19.04 11.03 -19.57
N ASP A 194 18.75 11.35 -20.83
CA ASP A 194 18.14 10.40 -21.77
C ASP A 194 19.07 9.26 -22.16
N THR A 195 20.39 9.46 -22.04
CA THR A 195 21.42 8.45 -22.29
C THR A 195 22.02 7.92 -20.98
N PRO A 196 21.93 6.60 -20.71
CA PRO A 196 22.60 5.97 -19.58
C PRO A 196 24.13 6.04 -19.71
N ASP A 197 24.81 6.35 -18.60
CA ASP A 197 26.27 6.27 -18.50
C ASP A 197 26.68 4.83 -18.15
N GLU A 198 27.80 4.33 -18.69
CA GLU A 198 28.37 3.01 -18.33
C GLU A 198 28.64 2.87 -16.82
N LYS A 199 28.91 3.99 -16.13
CA LYS A 199 29.10 4.04 -14.68
C LYS A 199 27.81 4.11 -13.89
N GLN A 200 26.66 4.24 -14.56
CA GLN A 200 25.36 4.30 -13.91
C GLN A 200 25.00 2.91 -13.35
N PRO A 201 24.68 2.80 -12.05
CA PRO A 201 24.20 1.56 -11.47
C PRO A 201 22.87 1.16 -12.08
N TRP A 202 22.78 -0.11 -12.46
CA TRP A 202 21.59 -0.78 -12.95
C TRP A 202 21.23 -1.92 -12.00
N VAL A 203 19.97 -1.99 -11.58
CA VAL A 203 19.48 -2.99 -10.61
C VAL A 203 18.61 -4.00 -11.32
N TYR A 204 18.96 -5.28 -11.24
CA TYR A 204 18.11 -6.36 -11.70
C TYR A 204 17.02 -6.63 -10.66
N LEU A 205 15.80 -6.18 -10.93
CA LEU A 205 14.68 -6.32 -9.98
C LEU A 205 14.38 -7.78 -9.60
N GLN A 206 14.72 -8.75 -10.45
CA GLN A 206 14.50 -10.17 -10.19
C GLN A 206 15.43 -10.76 -9.13
N CYS A 207 16.66 -10.23 -8.98
CA CYS A 207 17.68 -10.81 -8.10
C CYS A 207 18.43 -9.79 -7.23
N GLY A 208 18.12 -8.50 -7.34
CA GLY A 208 18.71 -7.42 -6.55
C GLY A 208 20.15 -7.06 -6.90
N HIS A 209 20.78 -7.76 -7.85
CA HIS A 209 22.16 -7.47 -8.27
C HIS A 209 22.26 -6.08 -8.91
N VAL A 210 23.35 -5.38 -8.57
CA VAL A 210 23.68 -4.06 -9.10
C VAL A 210 24.96 -4.13 -9.92
N HIS A 211 24.93 -3.63 -11.15
CA HIS A 211 26.07 -3.56 -12.06
C HIS A 211 26.12 -2.20 -12.77
N GLY A 212 27.23 -1.87 -13.45
CA GLY A 212 27.25 -0.74 -14.38
C GLY A 212 26.46 -1.08 -15.65
N TYR A 213 25.82 -0.10 -16.28
CA TYR A 213 25.09 -0.32 -17.53
C TYR A 213 25.97 -1.03 -18.56
N HIS A 214 25.53 -2.22 -19.00
CA HIS A 214 26.26 -3.06 -19.95
C HIS A 214 25.31 -3.48 -21.07
N ASN A 215 25.63 -3.14 -22.31
CA ASN A 215 24.86 -3.59 -23.46
C ASN A 215 25.33 -5.02 -23.79
N TRP A 216 24.51 -6.03 -23.46
CA TRP A 216 24.82 -7.45 -23.70
C TRP A 216 24.73 -7.85 -25.18
N GLY A 217 25.00 -6.92 -26.11
CA GLY A 217 25.10 -7.23 -27.53
C GLY A 217 23.81 -7.75 -28.14
N ASN A 218 22.65 -7.21 -27.75
CA ASN A 218 21.44 -7.42 -28.54
C ASN A 218 21.54 -6.58 -29.83
N HIS A 219 22.41 -7.02 -30.73
CA HIS A 219 22.40 -6.59 -32.11
C HIS A 219 21.08 -7.05 -32.73
N ARG A 220 20.05 -6.20 -32.66
CA ARG A 220 19.23 -6.02 -33.86
C ARG A 220 20.10 -5.25 -34.82
N GLU A 221 20.91 -6.00 -35.56
CA GLU A 221 21.83 -5.48 -36.56
C GLU A 221 21.15 -4.42 -37.41
N GLU A 222 21.88 -3.33 -37.57
CA GLU A 222 21.81 -2.38 -38.68
C GLU A 222 21.70 -3.16 -40.00
N ARG A 223 20.48 -3.46 -40.43
CA ARG A 223 20.18 -3.84 -41.81
C ARG A 223 19.66 -2.63 -42.58
N GLU A 224 20.36 -1.51 -42.51
CA GLU A 224 20.19 -0.43 -43.45
C GLU A 224 21.57 0.11 -43.81
N GLY A 225 22.02 -0.20 -45.03
CA GLY A 225 23.16 0.47 -45.64
C GLY A 225 24.35 -0.41 -45.99
N ARG A 226 24.15 -1.45 -46.80
CA ARG A 226 25.12 -1.89 -47.83
C ARG A 226 24.38 -2.52 -49.01
N GLU A 227 24.02 -1.71 -49.98
CA GLU A 227 24.54 -1.67 -51.36
C GLU A 227 23.91 -0.49 -52.12
#